data_AF-A0A7X7NM27-F1
#
_entry.id   AF-A0A7X7NM27-F1
#
_cell.length_a   1.000
_cell.length_b   1.000
_cell.length_c   1.000
_cell.angle_alpha   90.00
_cell.angle_beta   90.00
_cell.angle_gamma   90.00
#
_symmetry.space_group_name_H-M   'P 1'
#
loop_
_entity.id
_entity.type
_entity.pdbx_description
1 polymer ?
#
loop_
_entity_poly.entity_id
_entity_poly.type
_entity_poly.pdbx_seq_one_letter_code
_entity_poly.pdbx_strand_id
1 'polypeptide(L)'
;MSTARDEILGRIRTALSDVTDADPARDVPVAWQYGRATDIADVLGLFVERVEDYRAIVERVPVADVPEAVVRHLRDTGATTVVLPVGIEAAWRAAVEASGLEVLSDEPALSHDELNRV
;
A
#
# COMPACT_ATOMS: atom_id res chain seq x y z
N MET A 1 -32.28 -27.67 22.00
CA MET A 1 -30.82 -27.81 21.92
C MET A 1 -30.26 -26.41 21.76
N SER A 2 -29.43 -25.96 22.69
CA SER A 2 -28.71 -24.68 22.55
C SER A 2 -27.76 -24.81 21.37
N THR A 3 -27.86 -23.92 20.40
CA THR A 3 -26.89 -23.86 19.31
C THR A 3 -25.56 -23.31 19.86
N ALA A 4 -24.44 -23.51 19.13
CA ALA A 4 -23.16 -22.90 19.51
C ALA A 4 -23.26 -21.36 19.61
N ARG A 5 -24.16 -20.76 18.81
CA ARG A 5 -24.49 -19.33 18.88
C ARG A 5 -25.11 -18.95 20.21
N ASP A 6 -26.07 -19.73 20.70
CA ASP A 6 -26.77 -19.45 21.96
C ASP A 6 -25.82 -19.54 23.17
N GLU A 7 -24.89 -20.49 23.12
CA GLU A 7 -23.85 -20.64 24.14
C GLU A 7 -22.89 -19.45 24.16
N ILE A 8 -22.40 -19.02 22.99
CA ILE A 8 -21.51 -17.85 22.87
C ILE A 8 -22.22 -16.57 23.33
N LEU A 9 -23.46 -16.35 22.90
CA LEU A 9 -24.24 -15.17 23.31
C LEU A 9 -24.57 -15.20 24.81
N GLY A 10 -24.74 -16.39 25.40
CA GLY A 10 -24.90 -16.56 26.84
C GLY A 10 -23.65 -16.12 27.60
N ARG A 11 -22.47 -16.58 27.17
CA ARG A 11 -21.18 -16.20 27.77
C ARG A 11 -20.92 -14.69 27.67
N ILE A 12 -21.21 -14.08 26.52
CA ILE A 12 -21.07 -12.62 26.32
C ILE A 12 -22.00 -11.86 27.30
N ARG A 13 -23.27 -12.27 27.43
CA ARG A 13 -24.22 -11.63 28.37
C ARG A 13 -23.79 -11.75 29.82
N THR A 14 -23.26 -12.92 30.22
CA THR A 14 -22.72 -13.10 31.58
C THR A 14 -21.49 -12.22 31.81
N ALA A 15 -20.59 -12.12 30.84
CA ALA A 15 -19.38 -11.32 30.93
C ALA A 15 -19.66 -9.80 30.99
N LEU A 16 -20.80 -9.34 30.49
CA LEU A 16 -21.22 -7.92 30.52
C LEU A 16 -22.16 -7.58 31.69
N SER A 17 -22.38 -8.50 32.63
CA SER A 17 -23.37 -8.32 33.70
C SER A 17 -23.05 -7.18 34.70
N ASP A 18 -21.80 -6.77 34.76
CA ASP A 18 -21.27 -5.68 35.59
C ASP A 18 -21.13 -4.35 34.83
N VAL A 19 -21.44 -4.32 33.53
CA VAL A 19 -21.49 -3.10 32.71
C VAL A 19 -22.84 -2.40 32.95
N THR A 20 -22.85 -1.41 33.84
CA THR A 20 -24.07 -0.69 34.25
C THR A 20 -24.46 0.47 33.35
N ASP A 21 -23.51 1.01 32.56
CA ASP A 21 -23.78 2.01 31.52
C ASP A 21 -23.57 1.38 30.15
N ALA A 22 -24.65 1.22 29.39
CA ALA A 22 -24.60 0.65 28.05
C ALA A 22 -24.35 1.69 26.96
N ASP A 23 -24.25 2.99 27.30
CA ASP A 23 -23.93 4.06 26.36
C ASP A 23 -22.41 4.11 26.14
N PRO A 24 -21.89 3.63 24.99
CA PRO A 24 -20.46 3.53 24.76
C PRO A 24 -19.77 4.91 24.73
N ALA A 25 -20.53 5.99 24.52
CA ALA A 25 -20.01 7.35 24.55
C ALA A 25 -19.80 7.90 25.97
N ARG A 26 -20.46 7.30 26.98
CA ARG A 26 -20.32 7.67 28.40
C ARG A 26 -19.35 6.78 29.17
N ASP A 27 -19.17 5.54 28.72
CA ASP A 27 -18.29 4.57 29.37
C ASP A 27 -16.82 5.03 29.37
N VAL A 28 -16.34 5.64 28.27
CA VAL A 28 -15.05 6.35 28.21
C VAL A 28 -15.11 7.49 27.19
N PRO A 29 -14.82 8.76 27.57
CA PRO A 29 -14.58 9.82 26.60
C PRO A 29 -13.37 9.49 25.72
N VAL A 30 -13.60 9.10 24.47
CA VAL A 30 -12.54 8.87 23.50
C VAL A 30 -12.08 10.23 22.97
N ALA A 31 -11.02 10.79 23.57
CA ALA A 31 -10.40 12.07 23.15
C ALA A 31 -9.63 11.95 21.81
N TRP A 32 -9.92 10.93 21.02
CA TRP A 32 -9.27 10.70 19.73
C TRP A 32 -9.70 11.76 18.71
N GLN A 33 -8.73 12.27 17.96
CA GLN A 33 -8.96 13.24 16.90
C GLN A 33 -8.48 12.63 15.59
N TYR A 34 -9.39 12.53 14.62
CA TYR A 34 -9.03 12.09 13.27
C TYR A 34 -8.08 13.09 12.61
N GLY A 35 -7.12 12.59 11.83
CA GLY A 35 -6.12 13.41 11.14
C GLY A 35 -4.97 13.89 12.02
N ARG A 36 -4.94 13.52 13.31
CA ARG A 36 -3.77 13.79 14.15
C ARG A 36 -2.57 12.95 13.67
N ALA A 37 -1.48 13.62 13.35
CA ALA A 37 -0.23 12.95 13.01
C ALA A 37 0.24 12.07 14.19
N THR A 38 0.65 10.85 13.88
CA THR A 38 1.30 9.98 14.86
C THR A 38 2.76 10.41 14.98
N ASP A 39 3.23 10.59 16.21
CA ASP A 39 4.63 10.91 16.44
C ASP A 39 5.49 9.66 16.18
N ILE A 40 6.21 9.67 15.07
CA ILE A 40 7.04 8.56 14.61
C ILE A 40 8.47 9.09 14.51
N ALA A 41 9.35 8.55 15.36
CA ALA A 41 10.74 9.02 15.47
C ALA A 41 11.55 8.80 14.18
N ASP A 42 11.33 7.67 13.49
CA ASP A 42 11.96 7.36 12.19
C ASP A 42 10.88 6.98 11.16
N VAL A 43 10.31 7.99 10.51
CA VAL A 43 9.26 7.82 9.50
C VAL A 43 9.77 6.99 8.32
N LEU A 44 11.03 7.19 7.90
CA LEU A 44 11.57 6.51 6.72
C LEU A 44 11.95 5.06 7.04
N GLY A 45 12.49 4.79 8.23
CA GLY A 45 12.74 3.42 8.70
C GLY A 45 11.45 2.63 8.83
N LEU A 46 10.42 3.24 9.44
CA LEU A 46 9.10 2.62 9.54
C LEU A 46 8.49 2.35 8.15
N PHE A 47 8.62 3.29 7.22
CA PHE A 47 8.16 3.10 5.85
C PHE A 47 8.85 1.91 5.18
N VAL A 48 10.18 1.82 5.28
CA VAL A 48 10.96 0.70 4.72
C VAL A 48 10.48 -0.62 5.29
N GLU A 49 10.38 -0.73 6.62
CA GLU A 49 9.91 -1.94 7.32
C GLU A 49 8.52 -2.37 6.80
N ARG A 50 7.58 -1.42 6.68
CA ARG A 50 6.23 -1.70 6.18
C ARG A 50 6.19 -2.13 4.71
N VAL A 51 7.06 -1.59 3.86
CA VAL A 51 7.13 -1.99 2.45
C VAL A 51 7.77 -3.38 2.30
N GLU A 52 8.81 -3.67 3.09
CA GLU A 52 9.46 -4.98 3.13
C GLU A 52 8.52 -6.07 3.64
N ASP A 53 7.65 -5.77 4.62
CA ASP A 53 6.60 -6.68 5.10
C ASP A 53 5.65 -7.13 3.97
N TYR A 54 5.46 -6.29 2.94
CA TYR A 54 4.67 -6.59 1.74
C TYR A 54 5.47 -7.30 0.63
N ARG A 55 6.70 -7.75 0.91
CA ARG A 55 7.64 -8.39 -0.03
C ARG A 55 8.05 -7.49 -1.20
N ALA A 56 7.96 -6.18 -1.04
CA ALA A 56 8.51 -5.23 -1.99
C ALA A 56 9.96 -4.90 -1.62
N ILE A 57 10.71 -4.41 -2.62
CA ILE A 57 12.10 -3.98 -2.47
C ILE A 57 12.11 -2.46 -2.27
N VAL A 58 12.88 -1.97 -1.29
CA VAL A 58 13.15 -0.54 -1.13
C VAL A 58 14.63 -0.28 -1.36
N GLU A 59 14.93 0.62 -2.29
CA GLU A 59 16.28 1.10 -2.52
C GLU A 59 16.35 2.61 -2.33
N ARG A 60 17.35 3.06 -1.55
CA ARG A 60 17.66 4.48 -1.39
C ARG A 60 18.73 4.86 -2.40
N VAL A 61 18.38 5.72 -3.35
CA VAL A 61 19.31 6.23 -4.36
C VAL A 61 19.33 7.77 -4.35
N PRO A 62 20.46 8.40 -4.71
CA PRO A 62 20.48 9.82 -5.03
C PRO A 62 19.50 10.16 -6.15
N VAL A 63 18.93 11.37 -6.13
CA VAL A 63 17.95 11.82 -7.14
C VAL A 63 18.47 11.68 -8.57
N ALA A 64 19.77 11.93 -8.78
CA ALA A 64 20.40 11.81 -10.09
C ALA A 64 20.41 10.37 -10.64
N ASP A 65 20.37 9.38 -9.75
CA ASP A 65 20.53 7.96 -10.08
C ASP A 65 19.18 7.24 -10.22
N VAL A 66 18.06 7.93 -9.89
CA VAL A 66 16.70 7.36 -9.98
C VAL A 66 16.37 6.82 -11.38
N PRO A 67 16.65 7.53 -12.49
CA PRO A 67 16.34 7.00 -13.83
C PRO A 67 17.04 5.66 -14.12
N GLU A 68 18.31 5.53 -13.72
CA GLU A 68 19.09 4.31 -13.91
C GLU A 68 18.58 3.18 -13.00
N ALA A 69 18.27 3.49 -11.74
CA ALA A 69 17.71 2.54 -10.80
C ALA A 69 16.36 1.97 -11.28
N VAL A 70 15.47 2.82 -11.82
CA VAL A 70 14.20 2.39 -12.41
C VAL A 70 14.43 1.41 -13.54
N VAL A 71 15.33 1.73 -14.48
CA VAL A 71 15.64 0.84 -15.61
C VAL A 71 16.22 -0.50 -15.14
N ARG A 72 17.13 -0.48 -14.15
CA ARG A 72 17.71 -1.70 -13.59
C ARG A 72 16.64 -2.58 -12.96
N HIS A 73 15.80 -2.03 -12.09
CA HIS A 73 14.72 -2.80 -11.45
C HIS A 73 13.69 -3.33 -12.44
N LEU A 74 13.35 -2.56 -13.49
CA LEU A 74 12.47 -3.05 -14.56
C LEU A 74 13.08 -4.29 -15.25
N ARG A 75 14.39 -4.29 -15.52
CA ARG A 75 15.08 -5.45 -16.11
C ARG A 75 15.16 -6.64 -15.15
N ASP A 76 15.35 -6.40 -13.86
CA ASP A 76 15.40 -7.45 -12.85
C ASP A 76 14.05 -8.20 -12.72
N THR A 77 12.93 -7.58 -13.11
CA THR A 77 11.64 -8.28 -13.21
C THR A 77 11.55 -9.24 -14.41
N GLY A 78 12.45 -9.12 -15.38
CA GLY A 78 12.38 -9.83 -16.67
C GLY A 78 11.34 -9.27 -17.64
N ALA A 79 10.77 -8.09 -17.36
CA ALA A 79 9.82 -7.45 -18.25
C ALA A 79 10.45 -7.13 -19.62
N THR A 80 9.68 -7.33 -20.68
CA THR A 80 10.04 -6.94 -22.05
C THR A 80 9.32 -5.66 -22.48
N THR A 81 8.16 -5.42 -21.89
CA THR A 81 7.25 -4.33 -22.24
C THR A 81 6.82 -3.60 -20.95
N VAL A 82 6.79 -2.27 -20.98
CA VAL A 82 6.50 -1.41 -19.82
C VAL A 82 5.51 -0.33 -20.23
N VAL A 83 4.48 -0.13 -19.41
CA VAL A 83 3.52 0.96 -19.57
C VAL A 83 3.97 2.15 -18.72
N LEU A 84 4.11 3.33 -19.34
CA LEU A 84 4.53 4.56 -18.65
C LEU A 84 3.41 5.61 -18.63
N PRO A 85 3.04 6.13 -17.45
CA PRO A 85 2.05 7.21 -17.34
C PRO A 85 2.58 8.52 -17.94
N VAL A 86 1.69 9.35 -18.46
CA VAL A 86 2.06 10.62 -19.11
C VAL A 86 2.71 11.64 -18.16
N GLY A 87 2.42 11.55 -16.86
CA GLY A 87 2.93 12.45 -15.83
C GLY A 87 4.27 12.05 -15.21
N ILE A 88 4.90 10.95 -15.68
CA ILE A 88 6.21 10.54 -15.17
C ILE A 88 7.28 11.58 -15.53
N GLU A 89 8.27 11.74 -14.66
CA GLU A 89 9.39 12.65 -14.91
C GLU A 89 10.08 12.32 -16.24
N ALA A 90 10.36 13.37 -17.04
CA ALA A 90 10.89 13.22 -18.39
C ALA A 90 12.24 12.46 -18.42
N ALA A 91 13.08 12.65 -17.40
CA ALA A 91 14.36 11.94 -17.28
C ALA A 91 14.17 10.42 -17.11
N TRP A 92 13.14 10.00 -16.38
CA TRP A 92 12.87 8.58 -16.12
C TRP A 92 12.31 7.94 -17.40
N ARG A 93 11.36 8.63 -18.05
CA ARG A 93 10.83 8.21 -19.36
C ARG A 93 11.94 8.03 -20.39
N ALA A 94 12.82 9.04 -20.54
CA ALA A 94 13.93 8.98 -21.48
C ALA A 94 14.89 7.82 -21.18
N ALA A 95 15.16 7.54 -19.90
CA ALA A 95 15.99 6.41 -19.50
C ALA A 95 15.36 5.06 -19.87
N VAL A 96 14.05 4.89 -19.64
CA VAL A 96 13.33 3.66 -20.00
C VAL A 96 13.25 3.49 -21.51
N GLU A 97 12.95 4.54 -22.27
CA GLU A 97 12.93 4.50 -23.74
C GLU A 97 14.32 4.17 -24.33
N ALA A 98 15.40 4.66 -23.71
CA ALA A 98 16.77 4.34 -24.10
C ALA A 98 17.23 2.93 -23.66
N SER A 99 16.46 2.25 -22.82
CA SER A 99 16.85 0.97 -22.21
C SER A 99 16.68 -0.25 -23.13
N GLY A 100 15.98 -0.08 -24.25
CA GLY A 100 15.63 -1.15 -25.19
C GLY A 100 14.37 -1.95 -24.82
N LEU A 101 13.70 -1.61 -23.71
CA LEU A 101 12.37 -2.13 -23.37
C LEU A 101 11.32 -1.56 -24.33
N GLU A 102 10.30 -2.34 -24.66
CA GLU A 102 9.13 -1.81 -25.38
C GLU A 102 8.34 -0.90 -24.44
N VAL A 103 8.06 0.32 -24.87
CA VAL A 103 7.35 1.32 -24.05
C VAL A 103 5.98 1.60 -24.64
N LEU A 104 4.95 1.40 -23.81
CA LEU A 104 3.58 1.81 -24.11
C LEU A 104 3.21 3.04 -23.28
N SER A 105 2.38 3.90 -23.86
CA SER A 105 1.78 5.03 -23.13
C SER A 105 0.52 4.57 -22.42
N ASP A 106 0.29 5.06 -21.20
CA ASP A 106 -0.97 4.86 -20.47
C ASP A 106 -2.10 5.79 -20.96
N GLU A 107 -1.81 6.71 -21.90
CA GLU A 107 -2.79 7.58 -22.53
C GLU A 107 -2.74 7.43 -24.07
N PRO A 108 -3.89 7.16 -24.74
CA PRO A 108 -5.17 6.81 -24.12
C PRO A 108 -5.09 5.51 -23.30
N ALA A 109 -5.96 5.38 -22.30
CA ALA A 109 -5.98 4.23 -21.41
C ALA A 109 -6.00 2.91 -22.20
N LEU A 110 -5.05 2.03 -21.92
CA LEU A 110 -4.99 0.70 -22.51
C LEU A 110 -6.19 -0.12 -22.02
N SER A 111 -6.82 -0.85 -22.93
CA SER A 111 -7.85 -1.83 -22.60
C SER A 111 -7.26 -2.99 -21.78
N HIS A 112 -8.12 -3.70 -21.05
CA HIS A 112 -7.71 -4.91 -20.33
C HIS A 112 -7.09 -5.97 -21.28
N ASP A 113 -7.55 -6.04 -22.52
CA ASP A 113 -7.02 -6.97 -23.52
C ASP A 113 -5.64 -6.58 -24.03
N GLU A 114 -5.30 -5.28 -24.04
CA GLU A 114 -3.96 -4.80 -24.33
C GLU A 114 -3.03 -5.07 -23.15
N LEU A 115 -3.47 -4.77 -21.91
CA LEU A 115 -2.69 -5.02 -20.70
C LEU A 115 -2.42 -6.52 -20.46
N ASN A 116 -3.35 -7.41 -20.82
CA ASN A 116 -3.13 -8.87 -20.72
C ASN A 116 -2.05 -9.41 -21.68
N ARG A 117 -1.61 -8.61 -22.66
CA ARG A 117 -0.57 -8.98 -23.63
C ARG A 117 0.80 -8.38 -23.29
N VAL A 118 0.86 -7.49 -22.30
CA VAL A 118 2.07 -6.90 -21.73
C VAL A 118 2.59 -7.82 -20.63
#